data_AF-A0A920AC60-F1
#
_entry.id   AF-A0A920AC60-F1
#
_cell.length_a   1.000
_cell.length_b   1.000
_cell.length_c   1.000
_cell.angle_alpha   90.00
_cell.angle_beta   90.00
_cell.angle_gamma   90.00
#
_symmetry.space_group_name_H-M   'P 1'
#
loop_
_entity.id
_entity.type
_entity.pdbx_description
1 polymer ?
#
loop_
_entity_poly.entity_id
_entity_poly.type
_entity_poly.pdbx_seq_one_letter_code
_entity_poly.pdbx_strand_id
1 'polypeptide(L)' 'MQSIKKTENLYIGALSGTSMDSIDVSLLKINKKIKIINTVSLKMPQDLFVLMSKLSKTKVIFCLNQQKI' A
#
# COMPACT_ATOMS: atom_id res chain seq x y z
N MET A 1 41.54 1.97 9.36
CA MET A 1 40.54 1.33 8.46
C MET A 1 39.15 1.65 8.98
N GLN A 2 38.42 2.57 8.35
CA GLN A 2 36.99 2.74 8.65
C GLN A 2 36.25 1.53 8.08
N SER A 3 35.58 0.75 8.93
CA SER A 3 34.78 -0.38 8.47
C SER A 3 33.68 0.15 7.55
N ILE A 4 33.68 -0.27 6.30
CA ILE A 4 32.61 -0.01 5.35
C ILE A 4 31.32 -0.51 6.01
N LYS A 5 30.43 0.42 6.42
CA LYS A 5 29.14 0.08 7.01
C LYS A 5 28.43 -0.86 6.05
N LYS A 6 28.17 -2.09 6.47
CA LYS A 6 27.31 -3.04 5.75
C LYS A 6 25.99 -2.33 5.53
N THR A 7 25.66 -2.00 4.29
CA THR A 7 24.36 -1.44 3.93
C THR A 7 23.31 -2.48 4.32
N GLU A 8 22.59 -2.22 5.41
CA GLU A 8 21.46 -3.03 5.80
C GLU A 8 20.35 -2.74 4.77
N ASN A 9 20.08 -3.71 3.89
CA ASN A 9 19.05 -3.62 2.86
C ASN A 9 17.65 -3.71 3.48
N LEU A 10 17.25 -2.64 4.18
CA LEU A 10 15.96 -2.49 4.85
C LEU A 10 15.00 -1.73 3.95
N TYR A 11 13.77 -2.24 3.84
CA TYR A 11 12.72 -1.68 3.01
C TYR A 11 11.42 -1.62 3.79
N ILE A 12 10.59 -0.63 3.48
CA ILE A 12 9.22 -0.55 3.99
C ILE A 12 8.29 -0.84 2.82
N GLY A 13 7.51 -1.90 2.93
CA GLY A 13 6.39 -2.16 2.03
C GLY A 13 5.10 -1.63 2.66
N ALA A 14 4.31 -0.88 1.90
CA ALA A 14 2.98 -0.45 2.30
C ALA A 14 1.96 -0.87 1.24
N LEU A 15 0.82 -1.40 1.68
CA LEU A 15 -0.25 -1.91 0.83
C LEU A 15 -1.61 -1.51 1.41
N SER A 16 -2.56 -1.14 0.56
CA SER A 16 -3.97 -1.11 0.92
C SER A 16 -4.77 -1.86 -0.14
N GLY A 17 -5.54 -2.86 0.30
CA GLY A 17 -6.37 -3.67 -0.59
C GLY A 17 -7.60 -2.92 -1.09
N THR A 18 -8.25 -3.45 -2.13
CA THR A 18 -9.49 -2.87 -2.68
C THR A 18 -10.69 -2.98 -1.74
N SER A 19 -10.64 -3.84 -0.73
CA SER A 19 -11.62 -3.87 0.36
C SER A 19 -11.53 -2.63 1.25
N MET A 20 -10.36 -1.97 1.28
CA MET A 20 -10.12 -0.70 1.97
C MET A 20 -10.33 -0.77 3.49
N ASP A 21 -10.14 -1.94 4.09
CA ASP A 21 -10.30 -2.17 5.54
C ASP A 21 -9.12 -1.60 6.34
N SER A 22 -7.90 -1.71 5.80
CA SER A 22 -6.65 -1.32 6.45
C SER A 22 -5.59 -0.83 5.46
N ILE A 23 -4.55 -0.22 6.03
CA ILE A 23 -3.25 0.05 5.43
C ILE A 23 -2.25 -0.86 6.13
N ASP A 24 -1.72 -1.83 5.40
CA ASP A 24 -0.76 -2.81 5.90
C ASP A 24 0.65 -2.36 5.56
N VAL A 25 1.52 -2.33 6.56
CA VAL A 25 2.90 -1.88 6.45
C VAL A 25 3.83 -2.97 6.98
N SER A 26 4.91 -3.25 6.26
CA SER A 26 5.91 -4.25 6.63
C SER A 26 7.32 -3.70 6.52
N LEU A 27 8.14 -3.93 7.54
CA LEU A 27 9.58 -3.72 7.50
C LEU A 27 10.25 -5.01 7.02
N LEU A 28 10.97 -4.92 5.91
CA LEU A 28 11.57 -6.04 5.19
C LEU A 28 13.08 -5.90 5.18
N LYS A 29 13.80 -7.02 5.31
CA LYS A 29 15.23 -7.12 4.98
C LYS A 29 15.37 -7.96 3.72
N ILE A 30 15.88 -7.35 2.64
CA ILE A 30 16.03 -8.01 1.35
C ILE A 30 17.51 -8.20 1.05
N ASN A 31 18.00 -9.42 1.25
CA ASN A 31 19.34 -9.84 0.83
C ASN A 31 19.18 -10.98 -0.20
N LYS A 32 19.93 -12.09 -0.07
CA LYS A 32 19.70 -13.32 -0.87
C LYS A 32 18.31 -13.93 -0.65
N LYS A 33 17.65 -13.60 0.45
CA LYS A 33 16.28 -14.00 0.82
C LYS A 33 15.56 -12.79 1.41
N ILE A 34 14.23 -12.79 1.32
CA ILE A 34 13.37 -11.79 1.93
C ILE A 34 13.04 -12.23 3.35
N LYS A 35 13.25 -11.35 4.33
CA LYS A 35 12.86 -11.55 5.72
C LYS A 35 11.94 -10.43 6.17
N ILE A 36 10.79 -10.76 6.73
CA ILE A 36 9.92 -9.79 7.41
C ILE A 36 10.49 -9.56 8.81
N ILE A 37 10.78 -8.31 9.15
CA ILE A 37 11.24 -7.91 10.48
C ILE A 37 10.04 -7.56 11.36
N ASN A 38 9.12 -6.75 10.83
CA ASN A 38 7.95 -6.31 11.57
C ASN A 38 6.80 -5.99 10.62
N THR A 39 5.58 -6.04 11.13
CA THR A 39 4.36 -5.65 10.42
C THR A 39 3.49 -4.80 11.31
N VAL A 40 2.76 -3.87 10.71
CA VAL A 40 1.75 -3.02 11.35
C VAL A 40 0.58 -2.94 10.40
N SER A 41 -0.63 -3.12 10.91
CA SER A 41 -1.86 -2.87 10.16
C SER A 41 -2.62 -1.74 10.84
N LEU A 42 -2.91 -0.70 10.07
CA LEU A 42 -3.65 0.47 10.52
C LEU A 42 -5.03 0.44 9.90
N LYS A 43 -6.08 0.50 10.73
CA LYS A 43 -7.45 0.58 10.23
C LYS A 43 -7.61 1.82 9.33
N MET A 44 -8.30 1.66 8.21
CA MET A 44 -8.55 2.79 7.31
C MET A 44 -9.31 3.91 8.04
N PRO A 45 -8.81 5.17 8.00
CA PRO A 45 -9.55 6.29 8.56
C PRO A 45 -10.92 6.44 7.88
N GLN A 46 -11.97 6.63 8.67
CA GLN A 46 -13.35 6.65 8.18
C GLN A 46 -13.58 7.74 7.12
N ASP A 47 -13.00 8.92 7.31
CA ASP A 47 -13.13 10.04 6.37
C ASP A 47 -12.53 9.70 5.00
N LEU A 48 -11.36 9.05 5.00
CA LEU A 48 -10.69 8.60 3.79
C LEU A 48 -11.50 7.49 3.10
N PHE A 49 -12.04 6.54 3.88
CA PHE A 49 -12.91 5.49 3.36
C PHE A 49 -14.14 6.07 2.65
N VAL A 50 -14.80 7.07 3.25
CA VAL A 50 -15.98 7.73 2.67
C VAL A 50 -15.64 8.47 1.38
N LEU A 51 -14.52 9.20 1.35
CA LEU A 51 -14.05 9.90 0.16
C LEU A 51 -13.76 8.92 -0.99
N MET A 52 -13.00 7.86 -0.72
CA MET A 52 -12.66 6.86 -1.72
C MET A 52 -13.89 6.08 -2.20
N SER A 53 -14.85 5.82 -1.32
CA SER A 53 -16.14 5.21 -1.68
C SER A 53 -16.99 6.11 -2.60
N LYS A 54 -16.90 7.43 -2.45
CA LYS A 54 -17.56 8.37 -3.37
C LYS A 54 -16.88 8.37 -4.75
N LEU A 55 -15.55 8.36 -4.77
CA LEU A 55 -14.75 8.30 -6.00
C LEU A 55 -14.97 7.01 -6.79
N SER A 56 -15.06 5.86 -6.10
CA SER A 56 -15.31 4.57 -6.78
C SER A 56 -16.69 4.54 -7.45
N LYS A 57 -17.71 5.13 -6.82
CA LYS A 57 -19.07 5.23 -7.37
C LYS A 57 -19.21 6.24 -8.51
N THR A 58 -18.33 7.24 -8.59
CA THR A 58 -18.38 8.25 -9.67
C THR A 58 -17.97 7.67 -11.03
N LYS A 59 -17.35 6.48 -11.09
CA LYS A 59 -16.97 5.79 -12.34
C LYS A 59 -18.11 5.14 -13.12
N VAL A 60 -19.35 5.07 -12.61
CA VAL A 60 -20.50 4.73 -13.48
C VAL A 60 -20.57 5.72 -14.65
N ILE A 61 -20.14 6.97 -14.47
CA ILE A 61 -20.10 7.98 -15.54
C ILE A 61 -18.87 7.87 -16.45
N PHE A 62 -17.73 7.33 -15.98
CA PHE A 62 -16.49 7.28 -16.77
C PHE A 62 -16.32 5.99 -17.59
N CYS A 63 -16.84 4.84 -17.12
CA CYS A 63 -16.75 3.57 -17.87
C CYS A 63 -17.91 3.35 -18.86
N LEU A 64 -19.10 3.94 -18.65
CA LEU A 64 -20.22 3.81 -19.60
C LEU A 64 -20.09 4.73 -20.81
N ASN A 65 -19.33 5.83 -20.72
CA ASN A 65 -19.11 6.74 -21.84
C ASN A 65 -18.02 6.27 -22.83
N GLN A 66 -17.31 5.18 -22.53
CA GLN A 66 -16.33 4.57 -23.44
C GLN A 66 -16.93 3.46 -24.32
N GLN A 67 -18.22 3.12 -24.14
CA GLN A 67 -18.92 2.12 -24.97
C GLN A 67 -19.83 2.76 -26.06
N LYS A 68 -19.73 4.07 -26.27
CA LYS A 68 -20.50 4.81 -27.29
C LYS A 68 -19.59 5.58 -28.27
N ILE A 69 -18.53 4.95 -28.74
CA ILE A 69 -17.78 5.39 -29.94
C ILE A 69 -17.70 4.20 -30.90
#